data_AF-A0A645DMA6-F1
#
_entry.id   AF-A0A645DMA6-F1
#
_cell.length_a   1.000
_cell.length_b   1.000
_cell.length_c   1.000
_cell.angle_alpha   90.00
_cell.angle_beta   90.00
_cell.angle_gamma   90.00
#
_symmetry.space_group_name_H-M   'P 1'
#
loop_
_entity.id
_entity.type
_entity.pdbx_description
1 polymer ?
#
loop_
_entity_poly.entity_id
_entity_poly.type
_entity_poly.pdbx_seq_one_letter_code
_entity_poly.pdbx_strand_id
1 'polypeptide(L)'
;MDITNALYYTLSTIAQVLAGFIALSGVFVIFKLQELKKMQFLQVQYFYNYLNSVSGLTIGSFHDCPTIAVTLKTLHKSECIGGMEEEMEKIINDPNVQKGYELRNLISMKNIFSNINLVRLRILQKTKISVISGLFTILFSLVIIPIVPWIESCSSIYIYLIAFIGLTLSISTMAIVIFNCLKERDYLTKQKAIRKSKIQ
;
A
#
# COMPACT_ATOMS: atom_id res chain seq x y z
N MET A 1 -2.71 -45.29 -10.41
CA MET A 1 -2.26 -44.35 -9.37
C MET A 1 -3.41 -44.25 -8.37
N ASP A 2 -3.18 -44.61 -7.11
CA ASP A 2 -4.25 -44.61 -6.10
C ASP A 2 -4.77 -43.20 -5.86
N ILE A 3 -6.10 -43.05 -5.81
CA ILE A 3 -6.80 -41.77 -5.60
C ILE A 3 -6.31 -41.08 -4.32
N THR A 4 -6.03 -41.88 -3.28
CA THR A 4 -5.46 -41.45 -2.00
C THR A 4 -4.09 -40.81 -2.15
N ASN A 5 -3.21 -41.41 -2.96
CA ASN A 5 -1.87 -40.87 -3.24
C ASN A 5 -1.98 -39.58 -4.05
N ALA A 6 -2.84 -39.54 -5.06
CA ALA A 6 -3.09 -38.32 -5.83
C ALA A 6 -3.58 -37.16 -4.93
N LEU A 7 -4.52 -37.44 -4.01
CA LEU A 7 -5.10 -36.42 -3.13
C LEU A 7 -4.06 -35.87 -2.16
N TYR A 8 -3.23 -36.75 -1.61
CA TYR A 8 -2.10 -36.38 -0.76
C TYR A 8 -1.13 -35.44 -1.48
N TYR A 9 -0.69 -35.80 -2.70
CA TYR A 9 0.23 -34.97 -3.47
C TYR A 9 -0.39 -33.63 -3.87
N THR A 10 -1.66 -33.60 -4.26
CA THR A 10 -2.33 -32.36 -4.66
C THR A 10 -2.47 -31.39 -3.48
N LEU A 11 -2.96 -31.84 -2.32
CA LEU A 11 -3.11 -30.98 -1.15
C LEU A 11 -1.75 -30.45 -0.64
N SER A 12 -0.74 -31.32 -0.61
CA SER A 12 0.63 -30.92 -0.26
C SER A 12 1.19 -29.87 -1.24
N THR A 13 0.99 -30.07 -2.54
CA THR A 13 1.44 -29.14 -3.57
C THR A 13 0.73 -27.78 -3.48
N ILE A 14 -0.60 -27.77 -3.25
CA ILE A 14 -1.37 -26.53 -3.07
C ILE A 14 -0.80 -25.71 -1.91
N ALA A 15 -0.56 -26.35 -0.76
CA ALA A 15 -0.01 -25.67 0.40
C ALA A 15 1.37 -25.05 0.10
N GLN A 16 2.26 -25.81 -0.55
CA GLN A 16 3.61 -25.36 -0.90
C GLN A 16 3.61 -24.21 -1.92
N VAL A 17 2.83 -24.34 -3.00
CA VAL A 17 2.75 -23.32 -4.06
C VAL A 17 2.16 -22.02 -3.51
N LEU A 18 1.08 -22.10 -2.71
CA LEU A 18 0.50 -20.91 -2.08
C LEU A 18 1.46 -20.25 -1.10
N ALA A 19 2.19 -21.02 -0.29
CA ALA A 19 3.18 -20.46 0.63
C ALA A 19 4.29 -19.71 -0.13
N GLY A 20 4.84 -20.30 -1.18
CA GLY A 20 5.83 -19.65 -2.04
C GLY A 20 5.29 -18.40 -2.71
N PHE A 21 4.06 -18.45 -3.21
CA PHE A 21 3.42 -17.32 -3.88
C PHE A 21 3.13 -16.15 -2.91
N ILE A 22 2.64 -16.43 -1.70
CA ILE A 22 2.43 -15.45 -0.64
C ILE A 22 3.76 -14.79 -0.25
N ALA A 23 4.84 -15.56 -0.12
CA ALA A 23 6.15 -15.02 0.22
C ALA A 23 6.67 -14.06 -0.87
N LEU A 24 6.65 -14.49 -2.14
CA LEU A 24 7.13 -13.67 -3.27
C LEU A 24 6.31 -12.40 -3.46
N SER A 25 4.99 -12.51 -3.41
CA SER A 25 4.08 -11.35 -3.50
C SER A 25 4.22 -10.42 -2.29
N GLY A 26 4.46 -10.96 -1.10
CA GLY A 26 4.75 -10.17 0.11
C GLY A 26 6.01 -9.32 -0.07
N VAL A 27 7.10 -9.89 -0.58
CA VAL A 27 8.33 -9.15 -0.90
C VAL A 27 8.06 -8.04 -1.91
N PHE A 28 7.30 -8.34 -2.97
CA PHE A 28 6.92 -7.34 -3.98
C PHE A 28 6.10 -6.17 -3.38
N VAL A 29 5.10 -6.48 -2.55
CA VAL A 29 4.28 -5.47 -1.87
C VAL A 29 5.12 -4.62 -0.94
N ILE A 30 6.07 -5.20 -0.20
CA ILE A 30 6.99 -4.46 0.66
C ILE A 30 7.80 -3.44 -0.16
N PHE A 31 8.40 -3.86 -1.27
CA PHE A 31 9.12 -2.93 -2.15
C PHE A 31 8.23 -1.79 -2.64
N LYS A 32 6.97 -2.08 -2.99
CA LYS A 32 6.01 -1.06 -3.42
C LYS A 32 5.61 -0.10 -2.31
N LEU A 33 5.37 -0.59 -1.10
CA LEU A 33 5.10 0.25 0.06
C LEU A 33 6.30 1.15 0.41
N GLN A 34 7.53 0.64 0.28
CA GLN A 34 8.75 1.44 0.45
C GLN A 34 8.87 2.53 -0.62
N GLU A 35 8.56 2.23 -1.88
CA GLU A 35 8.54 3.22 -2.96
C GLU A 35 7.53 4.34 -2.69
N LEU A 36 6.32 4.00 -2.24
CA LEU A 36 5.30 4.98 -1.85
C LEU A 36 5.76 5.82 -0.66
N LYS A 37 6.39 5.21 0.36
CA LYS A 37 6.94 5.93 1.52
C LYS A 37 8.00 6.95 1.08
N LYS A 38 8.90 6.59 0.16
CA LYS A 38 9.88 7.51 -0.42
C LYS A 38 9.21 8.70 -1.14
N MET A 39 8.12 8.44 -1.86
CA MET A 39 7.35 9.50 -2.53
C MET A 39 6.64 10.42 -1.53
N GLN A 40 6.10 9.88 -0.43
CA GLN A 40 5.56 10.68 0.68
C GLN A 40 6.64 11.59 1.26
N PHE A 41 7.83 11.04 1.52
CA PHE A 41 8.97 11.80 2.03
C PHE A 41 9.40 12.94 1.08
N LEU A 42 9.40 12.71 -0.23
CA LEU A 42 9.67 13.78 -1.21
C LEU A 42 8.61 14.89 -1.16
N GLN A 43 7.31 14.55 -1.05
CA GLN A 43 6.28 15.58 -0.87
C GLN A 43 6.48 16.37 0.42
N VAL A 44 6.98 15.72 1.47
CA VAL A 44 7.32 16.39 2.73
C VAL A 44 8.41 17.44 2.52
N GLN A 45 9.47 17.08 1.81
CA GLN A 45 10.55 18.01 1.49
C GLN A 45 10.05 19.18 0.63
N TYR A 46 9.17 18.93 -0.35
CA TYR A 46 8.57 20.00 -1.13
C TYR A 46 7.73 20.95 -0.29
N PHE A 47 6.96 20.43 0.66
CA PHE A 47 6.20 21.25 1.58
C PHE A 47 7.10 22.08 2.50
N TYR A 48 8.18 21.49 3.03
CA TYR A 48 9.16 22.23 3.82
C TYR A 48 9.82 23.36 3.01
N ASN A 49 10.19 23.07 1.75
CA ASN A 49 10.73 24.09 0.86
C ASN A 49 9.70 25.16 0.49
N TYR A 50 8.42 24.80 0.35
CA TYR A 50 7.34 25.77 0.17
C TYR A 50 7.26 26.72 1.36
N LEU A 51 7.27 26.20 2.60
CA LEU A 51 7.27 27.02 3.80
C LEU A 51 8.50 27.95 3.86
N ASN A 52 9.67 27.45 3.44
CA ASN A 52 10.90 28.26 3.40
C ASN A 52 10.94 29.23 2.19
N SER A 53 10.33 28.94 1.05
CA SER A 53 10.34 29.85 -0.12
C SER A 53 9.33 30.98 0.02
N VAL A 54 8.21 30.72 0.72
CA VAL A 54 7.27 31.77 1.14
C VAL A 54 7.92 32.70 2.18
N SER A 55 9.14 32.39 2.67
CA SER A 55 9.92 33.28 3.54
C SER A 55 10.60 34.48 2.83
N GLY A 56 9.78 35.26 2.13
CA GLY A 56 9.67 36.71 2.40
C GLY A 56 8.88 37.01 3.68
N LEU A 57 8.43 35.98 4.41
CA LEU A 57 8.17 35.98 5.86
C LEU A 57 9.46 36.34 6.61
N THR A 58 9.67 37.64 6.76
CA THR A 58 10.45 38.20 7.85
C THR A 58 10.14 37.49 9.15
N ILE A 59 11.13 37.47 10.02
CA ILE A 59 11.23 36.93 11.38
C ILE A 59 10.12 37.43 12.35
N GLY A 60 9.01 38.02 11.86
CA GLY A 60 7.99 38.69 12.65
C GLY A 60 6.54 38.20 12.57
N SER A 61 6.13 37.27 11.68
CA SER A 61 4.68 36.91 11.57
C SER A 61 4.30 35.45 11.84
N PHE A 62 5.21 34.66 12.40
CA PHE A 62 4.90 33.35 12.99
C PHE A 62 5.07 33.35 14.52
N HIS A 63 4.95 34.52 15.15
CA HIS A 63 4.94 34.60 16.61
C HIS A 63 3.77 33.82 17.25
N ASP A 64 2.74 33.46 16.48
CA ASP A 64 1.60 32.66 16.96
C ASP A 64 1.54 31.21 16.43
N CYS A 65 2.53 30.73 15.66
CA CYS A 65 2.59 29.30 15.29
C CYS A 65 3.97 28.63 15.46
N PRO A 66 4.68 28.84 16.59
CA PRO A 66 5.90 28.10 16.91
C PRO A 66 5.65 26.58 16.99
N THR A 67 4.43 26.17 17.31
CA THR A 67 4.02 24.77 17.40
C THR A 67 4.09 24.06 16.04
N ILE A 68 3.63 24.69 14.95
CA ILE A 68 3.52 24.04 13.63
C ILE A 68 4.91 23.76 13.04
N ALA A 69 5.83 24.73 13.09
CA ALA A 69 7.18 24.57 12.55
C ALA A 69 8.03 23.56 13.36
N VAL A 70 7.88 23.55 14.70
CA VAL A 70 8.52 22.56 15.57
C VAL A 70 7.94 21.18 15.32
N THR A 71 6.61 21.07 15.21
CA THR A 71 5.86 19.84 14.91
C THR A 71 6.27 19.28 13.54
N LEU A 72 6.37 20.08 12.49
CA LEU A 72 6.87 19.63 11.18
C LEU A 72 8.32 19.14 11.20
N LYS A 73 9.20 19.81 11.97
CA LYS A 73 10.60 19.40 12.10
C LYS A 73 10.76 18.11 12.91
N THR A 74 9.91 17.88 13.92
CA THR A 74 9.83 16.60 14.64
C THR A 74 9.14 15.52 13.80
N LEU A 75 8.04 15.79 13.09
CA LEU A 75 7.37 14.81 12.20
C LEU A 75 8.29 14.39 11.03
N HIS A 76 9.08 15.31 10.47
CA HIS A 76 10.10 15.00 9.47
C HIS A 76 11.22 14.11 10.03
N LYS A 77 11.66 14.36 11.28
CA LYS A 77 12.65 13.51 11.97
C LYS A 77 12.06 12.17 12.44
N SER A 78 10.76 12.10 12.73
CA SER A 78 10.09 10.92 13.28
C SER A 78 9.40 10.06 12.23
N GLU A 79 9.55 10.38 10.93
CA GLU A 79 8.79 9.76 9.84
C GLU A 79 7.26 9.76 10.05
N CYS A 80 6.75 10.66 10.90
CA CYS A 80 5.31 10.78 11.13
C CYS A 80 4.68 11.49 9.95
N ILE A 81 4.38 10.72 8.92
CA ILE A 81 3.75 11.18 7.68
C ILE A 81 2.27 11.56 7.96
N GLY A 82 1.64 11.01 9.00
CA GLY A 82 0.21 11.20 9.29
C GLY A 82 -0.21 12.65 9.57
N GLY A 83 0.50 13.37 10.46
CA GLY A 83 0.09 14.72 10.85
C GLY A 83 0.38 15.80 9.81
N MET A 84 1.08 15.48 8.72
CA MET A 84 1.43 16.49 7.73
C MET A 84 0.29 16.89 6.81
N GLU A 85 -0.64 15.98 6.55
CA GLU A 85 -1.86 16.30 5.80
C GLU A 85 -2.73 17.28 6.60
N GLU A 86 -2.82 17.07 7.92
CA GLU A 86 -3.53 17.96 8.84
C GLU A 86 -2.88 19.36 8.92
N GLU A 87 -1.55 19.43 8.98
CA GLU A 87 -0.84 20.72 8.98
C GLU A 87 -1.02 21.47 7.65
N MET A 88 -0.96 20.77 6.50
CA MET A 88 -1.27 21.39 5.20
C MET A 88 -2.72 21.92 5.17
N GLU A 89 -3.66 21.19 5.77
CA GLU A 89 -5.07 21.58 5.83
C GLU A 89 -5.31 22.81 6.72
N LYS A 90 -4.65 22.90 7.87
CA LYS A 90 -4.70 24.09 8.73
C LYS A 90 -4.26 25.33 7.98
N ILE A 91 -3.14 25.26 7.24
CA ILE A 91 -2.61 26.39 6.46
C ILE A 91 -3.55 26.76 5.31
N ILE A 92 -4.14 25.78 4.61
CA ILE A 92 -5.09 26.06 3.51
C ILE A 92 -6.34 26.79 4.02
N ASN A 93 -6.78 26.47 5.23
CA ASN A 93 -7.99 27.04 5.83
C ASN A 93 -7.71 28.31 6.65
N ASP A 94 -6.46 28.73 6.82
CA ASP A 94 -6.11 29.94 7.56
C ASP A 94 -6.55 31.18 6.76
N PRO A 95 -7.42 32.05 7.34
CA PRO A 95 -7.90 33.25 6.66
C PRO A 95 -6.79 34.25 6.31
N ASN A 96 -5.62 34.15 6.95
CA ASN A 96 -4.48 35.04 6.73
C ASN A 96 -3.60 34.62 5.54
N VAL A 97 -3.80 33.42 4.99
CA VAL A 97 -3.02 32.93 3.84
C VAL A 97 -3.56 33.54 2.56
N GLN A 98 -2.75 34.36 1.90
CA GLN A 98 -3.12 35.04 0.66
C GLN A 98 -3.48 34.02 -0.43
N LYS A 99 -4.67 34.18 -1.02
CA LYS A 99 -5.20 33.32 -2.09
C LYS A 99 -4.48 33.60 -3.42
N GLY A 100 -3.25 33.12 -3.54
CA GLY A 100 -2.40 33.27 -4.72
C GLY A 100 -2.03 31.95 -5.41
N TYR A 101 -1.05 32.02 -6.33
CA TYR A 101 -0.45 30.84 -6.98
C TYR A 101 0.15 29.86 -5.96
N GLU A 102 0.68 30.37 -4.85
CA GLU A 102 1.27 29.60 -3.75
C GLU A 102 0.24 28.68 -3.06
N LEU A 103 -0.97 29.19 -2.79
CA LEU A 103 -2.06 28.38 -2.22
C LEU A 103 -2.50 27.25 -3.17
N ARG A 104 -2.52 27.49 -4.49
CA ARG A 104 -2.81 26.42 -5.47
C ARG A 104 -1.73 25.33 -5.44
N ASN A 105 -0.47 25.70 -5.29
CA ASN A 105 0.62 24.74 -5.16
C ASN A 105 0.49 23.92 -3.87
N LEU A 106 0.16 24.56 -2.75
CA LEU A 106 -0.09 23.88 -1.48
C LEU A 106 -1.26 22.88 -1.58
N ILE A 107 -2.39 23.29 -2.18
CA ILE A 107 -3.54 22.40 -2.43
C ILE A 107 -3.13 21.22 -3.32
N SER A 108 -2.33 21.47 -4.36
CA SER A 108 -1.81 20.39 -5.22
C SER A 108 -0.92 19.42 -4.45
N MET A 109 -0.04 19.91 -3.57
CA MET A 109 0.80 19.08 -2.72
C MET A 109 -0.04 18.23 -1.75
N LYS A 110 -1.04 18.83 -1.08
CA LYS A 110 -1.98 18.10 -0.20
C LYS A 110 -2.69 16.98 -0.95
N ASN A 111 -3.26 17.28 -2.12
CA ASN A 111 -3.99 16.28 -2.91
C ASN A 111 -3.10 15.10 -3.33
N ILE A 112 -1.84 15.38 -3.69
CA ILE A 112 -0.88 14.34 -4.07
C ILE A 112 -0.49 13.50 -2.85
N PHE A 113 -0.24 14.14 -1.71
CA PHE A 113 0.07 13.47 -0.46
C PHE A 113 -1.06 12.54 -0.01
N SER A 114 -2.28 13.07 0.03
CA SER A 114 -3.50 12.33 0.38
C SER A 114 -3.72 11.15 -0.55
N ASN A 115 -3.58 11.34 -1.86
CA ASN A 115 -3.70 10.27 -2.84
C ASN A 115 -2.66 9.15 -2.62
N ILE A 116 -1.39 9.50 -2.36
CA ILE A 116 -0.36 8.49 -2.05
C ILE A 116 -0.71 7.71 -0.78
N ASN A 117 -1.23 8.39 0.25
CA ASN A 117 -1.64 7.75 1.50
C ASN A 117 -2.83 6.79 1.29
N LEU A 118 -3.84 7.22 0.54
CA LEU A 118 -4.99 6.39 0.16
C LEU A 118 -4.57 5.15 -0.63
N VAL A 119 -3.66 5.29 -1.60
CA VAL A 119 -3.13 4.16 -2.36
C VAL A 119 -2.38 3.19 -1.45
N ARG A 120 -1.53 3.70 -0.55
CA ARG A 120 -0.79 2.88 0.43
C ARG A 120 -1.74 2.07 1.32
N LEU A 121 -2.77 2.71 1.87
CA LEU A 121 -3.78 2.05 2.71
C LEU A 121 -4.55 0.99 1.92
N ARG A 122 -4.95 1.30 0.68
CA ARG A 122 -5.66 0.37 -0.20
C ARG A 122 -4.83 -0.87 -0.51
N ILE A 123 -3.55 -0.71 -0.84
CA ILE A 123 -2.62 -1.83 -1.09
C ILE A 123 -2.50 -2.69 0.17
N LEU A 124 -2.34 -2.07 1.34
CA LEU A 124 -2.17 -2.77 2.60
C LEU A 124 -3.43 -3.57 2.99
N GLN A 125 -4.61 -2.98 2.85
CA GLN A 125 -5.89 -3.67 3.10
C GLN A 125 -6.09 -4.87 2.16
N LYS A 126 -5.89 -4.69 0.85
CA LYS A 126 -6.05 -5.78 -0.12
C LYS A 126 -5.02 -6.89 0.10
N THR A 127 -3.78 -6.54 0.45
CA THR A 127 -2.73 -7.52 0.78
C THR A 127 -3.12 -8.33 2.00
N LYS A 128 -3.63 -7.70 3.07
CA LYS A 128 -4.11 -8.41 4.26
C LYS A 128 -5.18 -9.44 3.91
N ILE A 129 -6.19 -9.04 3.14
CA ILE A 129 -7.28 -9.94 2.71
C ILE A 129 -6.73 -11.12 1.91
N SER A 130 -5.82 -10.84 0.96
CA SER A 130 -5.22 -11.88 0.12
C SER A 130 -4.36 -12.87 0.91
N VAL A 131 -3.54 -12.39 1.85
CA VAL A 131 -2.72 -13.24 2.72
C VAL A 131 -3.61 -14.11 3.62
N ILE A 132 -4.67 -13.55 4.20
CA ILE A 132 -5.61 -14.31 5.04
C ILE A 132 -6.29 -15.42 4.22
N SER A 133 -6.77 -15.11 3.01
CA SER A 133 -7.36 -16.09 2.10
C SER A 133 -6.39 -17.22 1.75
N GLY A 134 -5.14 -16.88 1.44
CA GLY A 134 -4.11 -17.85 1.12
C GLY A 134 -3.75 -18.74 2.31
N LEU A 135 -3.60 -18.16 3.51
CA LEU A 135 -3.36 -18.91 4.75
C LEU A 135 -4.51 -19.86 5.08
N PHE A 136 -5.76 -19.42 4.91
CA PHE A 136 -6.91 -20.28 5.11
C PHE A 136 -6.87 -21.50 4.18
N THR A 137 -6.55 -21.29 2.90
CA THR A 137 -6.42 -22.38 1.92
C THR A 137 -5.28 -23.34 2.27
N ILE A 138 -4.13 -22.83 2.70
CA ILE A 138 -3.00 -23.65 3.17
C ILE A 138 -3.40 -24.50 4.38
N LEU A 139 -4.03 -23.88 5.38
CA LEU A 139 -4.48 -24.58 6.58
C LEU A 139 -5.50 -25.66 6.25
N PHE A 140 -6.48 -25.35 5.39
CA PHE A 140 -7.45 -26.32 4.91
C PHE A 140 -6.76 -27.52 4.25
N SER A 141 -5.80 -27.27 3.35
CA SER A 141 -5.04 -28.34 2.70
C SER A 141 -4.25 -29.20 3.69
N LEU A 142 -3.58 -28.58 4.66
CA LEU A 142 -2.78 -29.30 5.65
C LEU A 142 -3.61 -30.11 6.65
N VAL A 143 -4.78 -29.61 7.05
CA VAL A 143 -5.69 -30.29 7.98
C VAL A 143 -6.34 -31.53 7.35
N ILE A 144 -6.59 -31.50 6.03
CA ILE A 144 -7.20 -32.64 5.33
C ILE A 144 -6.21 -33.78 5.09
N ILE A 145 -4.92 -33.48 4.88
CA ILE A 145 -3.88 -34.49 4.61
C ILE A 145 -3.92 -35.72 5.54
N PRO A 146 -3.97 -35.59 6.89
CA PRO A 146 -4.03 -36.76 7.78
C PRO A 146 -5.34 -37.57 7.67
N ILE A 147 -6.41 -36.97 7.13
CA ILE A 147 -7.73 -37.58 6.97
C ILE A 147 -7.86 -38.28 5.60
N VAL A 148 -6.97 -37.99 4.65
CA VAL A 148 -6.93 -38.57 3.29
C VAL A 148 -7.09 -40.09 3.26
N PRO A 149 -6.45 -40.89 4.13
CA PRO A 149 -6.60 -42.35 4.10
C PRO A 149 -8.03 -42.83 4.38
N TRP A 150 -8.87 -42.00 5.01
CA TRP A 150 -10.24 -42.36 5.43
C TRP A 150 -11.31 -41.78 4.50
N ILE A 151 -10.89 -41.13 3.41
CA ILE A 151 -11.79 -40.48 2.45
C ILE A 151 -12.21 -41.47 1.38
N GLU A 152 -13.51 -41.69 1.25
CA GLU A 152 -14.09 -42.48 0.17
C GLU A 152 -13.94 -41.80 -1.20
N SER A 153 -13.91 -42.60 -2.27
CA SER A 153 -13.70 -42.13 -3.64
C SER A 153 -14.70 -41.05 -4.09
N CYS A 154 -15.99 -41.14 -3.72
CA CYS A 154 -16.98 -40.10 -4.05
C CYS A 154 -16.69 -38.76 -3.34
N SER A 155 -16.24 -38.81 -2.09
CA SER A 155 -15.90 -37.63 -1.30
C SER A 155 -14.61 -36.95 -1.78
N SER A 156 -13.69 -37.70 -2.39
CA SER A 156 -12.43 -37.17 -2.93
C SER A 156 -12.65 -36.09 -4.01
N ILE A 157 -13.65 -36.24 -4.88
CA ILE A 157 -13.97 -35.30 -5.96
C ILE A 157 -14.37 -33.94 -5.38
N TYR A 158 -15.21 -33.93 -4.34
CA TYR A 158 -15.64 -32.71 -3.68
C TYR A 158 -14.46 -31.99 -3.01
N ILE A 159 -13.54 -32.73 -2.41
CA ILE A 159 -12.34 -32.17 -1.78
C ILE A 159 -11.43 -31.52 -2.83
N TYR A 160 -11.23 -32.17 -3.98
CA TYR A 160 -10.50 -31.57 -5.10
C TYR A 160 -11.14 -30.27 -5.57
N LEU A 161 -12.47 -30.27 -5.75
CA LEU A 161 -13.21 -29.09 -6.19
C LEU A 161 -13.02 -27.93 -5.20
N ILE A 162 -13.20 -28.18 -3.91
CA ILE A 162 -13.06 -27.16 -2.86
C ILE A 162 -11.62 -26.65 -2.80
N ALA A 163 -10.62 -27.54 -2.84
CA ALA A 163 -9.22 -27.15 -2.81
C ALA A 163 -8.83 -26.31 -4.04
N PHE A 164 -9.35 -26.65 -5.22
CA PHE A 164 -9.09 -25.91 -6.45
C PHE A 164 -9.80 -24.54 -6.46
N ILE A 165 -11.02 -24.45 -5.93
CA ILE A 165 -11.72 -23.17 -5.72
C ILE A 165 -10.92 -22.28 -4.75
N GLY A 166 -10.45 -22.84 -3.63
CA GLY A 166 -9.61 -22.11 -2.68
C GLY A 166 -8.30 -21.59 -3.30
N LEU A 167 -7.65 -22.43 -4.10
CA LEU A 167 -6.43 -22.07 -4.84
C LEU A 167 -6.69 -20.92 -5.83
N THR A 168 -7.71 -21.06 -6.68
CA THR A 168 -8.03 -20.07 -7.71
C THR A 168 -8.45 -18.73 -7.09
N LEU A 169 -9.23 -18.75 -6.01
CA LEU A 169 -9.60 -17.54 -5.26
C LEU A 169 -8.37 -16.86 -4.64
N SER A 170 -7.48 -17.63 -4.01
CA SER A 170 -6.26 -17.11 -3.37
C SER A 170 -5.29 -16.51 -4.41
N ILE A 171 -5.10 -17.17 -5.55
CA ILE A 171 -4.28 -16.65 -6.64
C ILE A 171 -4.92 -15.37 -7.22
N SER A 172 -6.23 -15.38 -7.46
CA SER A 172 -6.94 -14.23 -8.05
C SER A 172 -6.86 -12.99 -7.17
N THR A 173 -7.08 -13.13 -5.85
CA THR A 173 -6.98 -12.00 -4.92
C THR A 173 -5.59 -11.38 -4.91
N MET A 174 -4.54 -12.21 -4.96
CA MET A 174 -3.16 -11.72 -4.97
C MET A 174 -2.77 -11.14 -6.34
N ALA A 175 -3.25 -11.71 -7.44
CA ALA A 175 -3.06 -11.14 -8.77
C ALA A 175 -3.66 -9.73 -8.85
N ILE A 176 -4.83 -9.51 -8.24
CA ILE A 176 -5.45 -8.18 -8.13
C ILE A 176 -4.56 -7.22 -7.31
N VAL A 177 -3.94 -7.67 -6.22
CA VAL A 177 -2.99 -6.86 -5.44
C VAL A 177 -1.81 -6.44 -6.32
N ILE A 178 -1.18 -7.40 -7.01
CA ILE A 178 -0.03 -7.14 -7.88
C ILE A 178 -0.41 -6.19 -9.02
N PHE A 179 -1.55 -6.42 -9.67
CA PHE A 179 -2.03 -5.57 -10.76
C PHE A 179 -2.28 -4.12 -10.29
N ASN A 180 -2.89 -3.94 -9.12
CA ASN A 180 -3.07 -2.61 -8.54
C ASN A 180 -1.72 -1.94 -8.25
N CYS A 181 -0.76 -2.68 -7.69
CA CYS A 181 0.60 -2.19 -7.46
C CYS A 181 1.33 -1.78 -8.76
N LEU A 182 1.07 -2.48 -9.87
CA LEU A 182 1.64 -2.16 -11.18
C LEU A 182 0.97 -0.93 -11.80
N LYS A 183 -0.37 -0.85 -11.78
CA LYS A 183 -1.13 0.28 -12.33
C LYS A 183 -0.75 1.61 -11.67
N GLU A 184 -0.49 1.61 -10.37
CA GLU A 184 -0.10 2.81 -9.63
C GLU A 184 1.33 3.30 -9.98
N ARG A 185 2.21 2.40 -10.46
CA ARG A 185 3.53 2.79 -10.98
C ARG A 185 3.39 3.74 -12.17
N ASP A 186 2.47 3.46 -13.09
CA ASP A 186 2.30 4.28 -14.30
C ASP A 186 1.77 5.68 -13.97
N TYR A 187 0.86 5.79 -13.00
CA TYR A 187 0.33 7.08 -12.56
C TYR A 187 1.42 7.97 -11.95
N LEU A 188 2.24 7.42 -11.06
CA LEU A 188 3.30 8.16 -10.38
C LEU A 188 4.47 8.50 -11.33
N THR A 189 4.78 7.63 -12.30
CA THR A 189 5.82 7.89 -13.30
C THR A 189 5.40 9.03 -14.23
N LYS A 190 4.12 9.06 -14.65
CA LYS A 190 3.55 10.16 -15.43
C LYS A 190 3.56 11.49 -14.67
N GLN A 191 3.22 11.50 -13.38
CA GLN A 191 3.32 12.71 -12.56
C GLN A 191 4.76 13.23 -12.42
N LYS A 192 5.74 12.32 -12.27
CA LYS A 192 7.16 12.69 -12.19
C LYS A 192 7.67 13.29 -13.50
N ALA A 193 7.22 12.79 -14.65
CA ALA A 193 7.53 13.35 -15.97
C ALA A 193 6.95 14.76 -16.15
N ILE A 194 5.69 14.96 -15.75
CA ILE A 194 5.00 16.27 -15.83
C ILE A 194 5.66 17.33 -14.92
N ARG A 195 6.21 16.93 -13.77
CA ARG A 195 6.95 17.87 -12.90
C ARG A 195 8.33 18.24 -13.45
N LYS A 196 9.04 17.32 -14.13
CA LYS A 196 10.32 17.63 -14.77
C LYS A 196 10.16 18.60 -15.95
N SER A 197 9.07 18.50 -16.71
CA SER A 197 8.82 19.38 -17.86
C SER A 197 8.35 20.79 -17.51
N LYS A 198 8.06 21.08 -16.22
CA LYS A 198 7.67 22.42 -15.74
C LYS A 198 8.81 23.20 -15.07
N ILE A 199 9.99 22.58 -14.95
CA ILE A 199 11.18 23.17 -14.31
C ILE A 199 12.24 23.53 -15.38
N GLN A 200 11.98 23.24 -16.66
CA GLN A 200 12.72 23.76 -17.82
C GLN A 200 11.87 24.83 -18.50
#